data_AF-A0A4Y2LWC3-F1
#
_entry.id   AF-A0A4Y2LWC3-F1
#
_cell.length_a   1.000
_cell.length_b   1.000
_cell.length_c   1.000
_cell.angle_alpha   90.00
_cell.angle_beta   90.00
_cell.angle_gamma   90.00
#
_symmetry.space_group_name_H-M   'P 1'
#
loop_
_entity.id
_entity.type
_entity.pdbx_description
1 polymer ?
#
loop_
_entity_poly.entity_id
_entity_poly.type
_entity_poly.pdbx_seq_one_letter_code
_entity_poly.pdbx_strand_id
1 'polypeptide(L)'
;MQLESLLLQLEFSVRSANFMLFAVTLKKIGPLTATLNAMPFSRLLPMFVRDLEKFQKCILTLYSEFLGGKFTSNKTESAFSAIFDDKFHEQNKKRIKGKRGDKEF
;
A
#
# COMPACT_ATOMS: atom_id res chain seq x y z
N MET A 1 -5.48 11.13 -20.92
CA MET A 1 -4.57 10.07 -21.40
C MET A 1 -3.48 9.67 -20.41
N GLN A 2 -2.59 10.55 -19.91
CA GLN A 2 -1.52 10.10 -18.99
C GLN A 2 -2.00 9.63 -17.61
N LEU A 3 -2.97 10.34 -17.01
CA LEU A 3 -3.50 9.99 -15.68
C LEU A 3 -4.31 8.69 -15.69
N GLU A 4 -5.17 8.50 -16.70
CA GLU A 4 -6.01 7.28 -16.83
C GLU A 4 -5.14 6.02 -16.93
N SER A 5 -4.09 6.05 -17.75
CA SER A 5 -3.14 4.94 -17.84
C SER A 5 -2.44 4.68 -16.51
N LEU A 6 -2.07 5.72 -15.76
CA LEU A 6 -1.48 5.55 -14.42
C LEU A 6 -2.47 4.96 -13.42
N LEU A 7 -3.75 5.32 -13.50
CA LEU A 7 -4.80 4.75 -12.64
C LEU A 7 -5.04 3.27 -12.97
N LEU A 8 -5.13 2.92 -14.26
CA LEU A 8 -5.24 1.52 -14.70
C LEU A 8 -4.01 0.70 -14.30
N GLN A 9 -2.82 1.27 -14.43
CA GLN A 9 -1.58 0.63 -14.01
C GLN A 9 -1.51 0.44 -12.49
N LEU A 10 -2.04 1.40 -11.71
CA LEU A 10 -2.14 1.29 -10.27
C LEU A 10 -3.08 0.14 -9.90
N GLU A 11 -4.27 0.09 -10.50
CA GLU A 11 -5.23 -0.98 -10.29
C GLU A 11 -4.63 -2.35 -10.66
N PHE A 12 -4.00 -2.44 -11.83
CA PHE A 12 -3.31 -3.65 -12.28
C PHE A 12 -2.23 -4.09 -11.30
N SER A 13 -1.43 -3.16 -10.77
CA SER A 13 -0.38 -3.47 -9.78
C SER A 13 -0.94 -4.05 -8.48
N VAL A 14 -2.13 -3.61 -8.07
CA VAL A 14 -2.82 -4.14 -6.88
C VAL A 14 -3.42 -5.51 -7.17
N ARG A 15 -4.11 -5.68 -8.31
CA ARG A 15 -4.73 -6.97 -8.70
C ARG A 15 -3.68 -8.06 -8.95
N SER A 16 -2.52 -7.69 -9.48
CA SER A 16 -1.40 -8.62 -9.71
C SER A 16 -0.46 -8.79 -8.52
N ALA A 17 -0.77 -8.14 -7.38
CA ALA A 17 0.08 -8.11 -6.19
C ALA A 17 1.55 -7.75 -6.51
N ASN A 18 1.77 -6.85 -7.47
CA ASN A 18 3.10 -6.42 -7.90
C ASN A 18 3.51 -5.14 -7.17
N PHE A 19 4.24 -5.32 -6.07
CA PHE A 19 4.65 -4.22 -5.20
C PHE A 19 5.58 -3.20 -5.88
N MET A 20 6.49 -3.67 -6.74
CA MET A 20 7.41 -2.79 -7.46
C MET A 20 6.67 -1.89 -8.44
N LEU A 21 5.73 -2.47 -9.19
CA LEU A 21 4.88 -1.72 -10.11
C LEU A 21 3.99 -0.72 -9.34
N PHE A 22 3.46 -1.13 -8.20
CA PHE A 22 2.66 -0.28 -7.32
C PHE A 22 3.44 0.95 -6.85
N ALA A 23 4.63 0.76 -6.29
CA ALA A 23 5.47 1.86 -5.76
C ALA A 23 5.87 2.85 -6.87
N VAL A 24 6.31 2.35 -8.03
CA VAL A 24 6.69 3.18 -9.18
C VAL A 24 5.49 3.97 -9.73
N THR A 25 4.31 3.34 -9.79
CA THR A 25 3.11 3.99 -10.32
C THR A 25 2.61 5.07 -9.37
N LEU A 26 2.59 4.81 -8.06
CA LEU A 26 2.26 5.82 -7.05
C LEU A 26 3.21 7.04 -7.09
N LYS A 27 4.52 6.80 -7.29
CA LYS A 27 5.49 7.88 -7.44
C LYS A 27 5.18 8.79 -8.63
N LYS A 28 4.69 8.23 -9.74
CA LYS A 28 4.26 9.00 -10.92
C LYS A 28 2.94 9.73 -10.72
N ILE A 29 2.03 9.19 -9.92
CA ILE A 29 0.75 9.82 -9.57
C ILE A 29 0.93 10.98 -8.57
N GLY A 30 1.89 10.87 -7.65
CA GLY A 30 2.14 11.86 -6.59
C GLY A 30 2.10 13.32 -7.05
N PRO A 31 2.91 13.74 -8.04
CA PRO A 31 2.91 15.11 -8.55
C PRO A 31 1.54 15.57 -9.08
N LEU A 32 0.80 14.67 -9.75
CA LEU A 32 -0.50 14.97 -10.34
C LEU A 32 -1.57 15.23 -9.27
N THR A 33 -1.53 14.51 -8.14
CA THR A 33 -2.48 14.72 -7.04
C THR A 33 -2.29 16.08 -6.33
N ALA A 34 -1.06 16.58 -6.28
CA ALA A 34 -0.77 17.92 -5.77
C ALA A 34 -1.33 19.01 -6.70
N THR A 35 -1.22 18.82 -8.02
CA THR A 35 -1.77 19.75 -9.02
C THR A 35 -3.30 19.76 -9.05
N LEU A 36 -3.94 18.62 -8.81
CA LEU A 36 -5.41 18.49 -8.84
C LEU A 36 -6.10 19.00 -7.56
N ASN A 37 -5.34 19.37 -6.51
CA ASN A 37 -5.85 19.79 -5.19
C ASN A 37 -6.97 18.87 -4.64
N ALA A 38 -6.91 17.59 -5.00
CA ALA A 38 -7.94 16.63 -4.69
C ALA A 38 -7.74 16.15 -3.24
N MET A 39 -8.42 16.81 -2.30
CA MET A 39 -8.54 16.44 -0.88
C MET A 39 -7.27 16.57 0.00
N PRO A 40 -7.44 16.72 1.32
CA PRO A 40 -6.33 16.78 2.29
C PRO A 40 -5.41 15.54 2.26
N PHE A 41 -5.90 14.37 1.85
CA PHE A 41 -5.13 13.14 1.77
C PHE A 41 -4.10 13.11 0.62
N SER A 42 -4.28 13.93 -0.42
CA SER A 42 -3.30 14.05 -1.51
C SER A 42 -1.92 14.49 -1.02
N ARG A 43 -1.87 15.30 0.05
CA ARG A 43 -0.61 15.76 0.68
C ARG A 43 0.16 14.64 1.38
N LEU A 44 -0.53 13.56 1.77
CA LEU A 44 0.11 12.41 2.41
C LEU A 44 0.76 11.46 1.40
N LEU A 45 0.32 11.49 0.14
CA LEU A 45 0.79 10.56 -0.89
C LEU A 45 2.31 10.69 -1.17
N PRO A 46 2.90 11.90 -1.30
CA PRO A 46 4.34 12.03 -1.46
C PRO A 46 5.14 11.55 -0.24
N MET A 47 4.62 11.75 0.97
CA MET A 47 5.25 11.23 2.19
C MET A 47 5.20 9.69 2.20
N PHE A 48 4.05 9.11 1.88
CA PHE A 48 3.90 7.66 1.76
C PHE A 48 4.86 7.04 0.73
N VAL A 49 5.01 7.66 -0.45
CA VAL A 49 5.98 7.19 -1.46
C VAL A 49 7.41 7.24 -0.95
N ARG A 50 7.81 8.32 -0.26
CA ARG A 50 9.15 8.40 0.36
C ARG A 50 9.37 7.32 1.41
N ASP A 51 8.34 7.00 2.18
CA ASP A 51 8.42 5.93 3.17
C ASP A 51 8.57 4.57 2.50
N LEU A 52 7.84 4.29 1.41
CA LEU A 52 8.01 3.06 0.62
C LEU A 52 9.43 2.93 0.04
N GLU A 53 10.08 4.02 -0.38
CA GLU A 53 11.46 4.00 -0.86
C GLU A 53 12.47 3.73 0.27
N LYS A 54 12.24 4.30 1.45
CA LYS A 54 13.08 4.05 2.63
C LYS A 54 12.83 2.67 3.25
N PHE A 55 11.63 2.14 3.07
CA PHE A 55 11.16 0.90 3.64
C PHE A 55 12.05 -0.30 3.27
N GLN A 56 12.57 -0.32 2.03
CA GLN A 56 13.57 -1.29 1.57
C GLN A 56 14.81 -1.34 2.48
N LYS A 57 15.22 -0.20 3.04
CA LYS A 57 16.44 -0.06 3.85
C LYS A 57 16.19 -0.26 5.35
N CYS A 58 14.97 0.02 5.82
CA CYS A 58 14.66 0.02 7.25
C CYS A 58 14.12 -1.32 7.77
N ILE A 59 13.30 -2.05 6.98
CA ILE A 59 12.63 -3.26 7.47
C ILE A 59 12.63 -4.34 6.37
N LEU A 60 13.80 -4.95 6.15
CA LEU A 60 14.04 -5.97 5.11
C LEU A 60 13.03 -7.13 5.16
N THR A 61 12.65 -7.58 6.36
CA THR A 61 11.68 -8.68 6.52
C THR A 61 10.31 -8.32 5.96
N LEU A 62 9.78 -7.15 6.30
CA LEU A 62 8.47 -6.71 5.81
C LEU A 62 8.53 -6.34 4.32
N TYR A 63 9.67 -5.81 3.85
CA TYR A 63 9.91 -5.57 2.43
C TYR A 63 9.87 -6.87 1.61
N SER A 64 10.45 -7.96 2.13
CA SER A 64 10.37 -9.28 1.49
C SER A 64 8.94 -9.82 1.43
N GLU A 65 8.13 -9.59 2.46
CA GLU A 65 6.71 -9.95 2.45
C GLU A 65 5.92 -9.15 1.41
N PHE A 66 6.24 -7.87 1.24
CA PHE A 66 5.60 -6.99 0.25
C PHE A 66 5.99 -7.39 -1.18
N LEU A 67 7.25 -7.71 -1.42
CA LEU A 67 7.70 -8.29 -2.69
C LEU A 67 6.98 -9.62 -3.00
N GLY A 68 6.66 -10.40 -1.97
CA GLY A 68 5.83 -11.60 -2.07
C GLY A 68 4.32 -11.35 -2.25
N GLY A 69 3.90 -10.10 -2.49
CA GLY A 69 2.52 -9.73 -2.75
C GLY A 69 1.64 -9.51 -1.51
N LYS A 70 2.18 -9.67 -0.28
CA LYS A 70 1.40 -9.54 0.97
C LYS A 70 1.05 -8.10 1.36
N PHE A 71 1.26 -7.13 0.47
CA PHE A 71 0.83 -5.75 0.64
C PHE A 71 -0.61 -5.51 0.17
N THR A 72 -1.20 -6.47 -0.55
CA THR A 72 -2.60 -6.47 -0.96
C THR A 72 -3.34 -7.66 -0.35
N SER A 73 -4.63 -7.50 -0.11
CA SER A 73 -5.51 -8.63 0.13
C SER A 73 -5.75 -9.34 -1.20
N ASN A 74 -5.42 -10.63 -1.30
CA ASN A 74 -5.79 -11.43 -2.47
C ASN A 74 -7.32 -11.61 -2.49
N LYS A 75 -8.01 -10.77 -3.27
CA LYS A 75 -9.43 -10.96 -3.56
C LYS A 75 -9.56 -12.10 -4.56
N THR A 76 -10.01 -13.25 -4.08
CA THR A 76 -10.56 -14.27 -4.98
C THR A 76 -11.94 -13.83 -5.47
N GLU A 77 -12.42 -14.33 -6.61
CA GLU A 77 -13.74 -13.98 -7.17
C GLU A 77 -14.94 -14.36 -6.27
N SER A 78 -14.67 -15.05 -5.16
CA SER A 78 -15.66 -15.36 -4.13
C SER A 78 -16.18 -14.09 -3.43
N ALA A 79 -17.51 -14.00 -3.28
CA ALA A 79 -18.18 -12.98 -2.47
C ALA A 79 -17.67 -12.91 -1.01
N PHE A 80 -17.05 -13.98 -0.51
CA PHE A 80 -16.44 -14.03 0.83
C PHE A 80 -15.13 -13.23 0.94
N SER A 81 -14.51 -12.85 -0.18
CA SER A 81 -13.27 -12.05 -0.18
C SER A 81 -13.47 -10.65 0.40
N ALA A 82 -14.68 -10.08 0.32
CA ALA A 82 -14.98 -8.78 0.93
C ALA A 82 -14.97 -8.83 2.46
N ILE A 83 -15.40 -9.95 3.05
CA ILE A 83 -15.32 -10.20 4.51
C ILE A 83 -13.85 -10.38 4.93
N PHE A 84 -13.01 -10.86 4.01
CA PHE A 84 -11.59 -11.05 4.25
C PHE A 84 -10.84 -9.73 4.41
N ASP A 85 -11.24 -8.66 3.70
CA ASP A 85 -10.60 -7.34 3.85
C ASP A 85 -10.79 -6.76 5.25
N ASP A 86 -12.01 -6.75 5.79
CA ASP A 86 -12.26 -6.26 7.16
C ASP A 86 -11.50 -7.08 8.20
N LYS A 87 -11.50 -8.42 8.04
CA LYS A 87 -10.72 -9.30 8.91
C LYS A 87 -9.21 -9.09 8.75
N PHE A 88 -8.72 -8.84 7.54
CA PHE A 88 -7.31 -8.57 7.24
C PHE A 88 -6.89 -7.23 7.86
N HIS A 89 -7.71 -6.20 7.74
CA HIS A 89 -7.51 -4.91 8.40
C HIS A 89 -7.47 -5.06 9.92
N GLU A 90 -8.39 -5.82 10.52
CA GLU A 90 -8.39 -6.09 11.97
C GLU A 90 -7.21 -6.97 12.41
N GLN A 91 -6.80 -7.96 11.62
CA GLN A 91 -5.60 -8.78 11.89
C GLN A 91 -4.32 -7.95 11.81
N ASN A 92 -4.18 -7.09 10.80
CA ASN A 92 -3.03 -6.20 10.68
C ASN A 92 -2.99 -5.19 11.83
N LYS A 93 -4.14 -4.62 12.21
CA LYS A 93 -4.24 -3.75 13.38
C LYS A 93 -3.83 -4.47 14.66
N LYS A 94 -4.26 -5.72 14.88
CA LYS A 94 -3.81 -6.56 16.01
C LYS A 94 -2.31 -6.86 15.97
N ARG A 95 -1.75 -7.19 14.79
CA ARG A 95 -0.30 -7.42 14.62
C ARG A 95 0.54 -6.17 14.91
N ILE A 96 0.08 -5.01 14.48
CA ILE A 96 0.76 -3.73 14.71
C ILE A 96 0.63 -3.31 16.19
N LYS A 97 -0.56 -3.50 16.79
CA LYS A 97 -0.84 -3.13 18.18
C LYS A 97 -0.19 -4.10 19.19
N GLY A 98 -0.02 -5.37 18.83
CA GLY A 98 0.65 -6.40 19.63
C GLY A 98 2.16 -6.23 19.79
N LYS A 99 2.79 -5.32 19.02
CA LYS A 99 4.20 -4.93 19.23
C LYS A 99 4.40 -3.78 20.22
N ARG A 100 3.31 -3.26 20.83
CA ARG A 100 3.34 -2.12 21.76
C ARG A 100 3.09 -2.51 23.23
N GLY A 101 3.22 -3.78 23.56
CA GLY A 101 3.44 -4.25 24.93
C GLY A 101 4.87 -4.79 25.01
N ASP A 102 5.56 -4.53 26.11
CA ASP A 102 6.90 -5.03 26.45
C ASP A 102 8.08 -4.10 26.13
N LYS A 103 7.94 -2.79 26.40
CA LYS A 103 9.03 -1.98 26.96
C LYS A 103 8.44 -0.94 27.93
N GLU A 104 8.12 -1.40 29.13
CA GLU A 104 8.33 -0.59 30.33
C GLU A 104 9.84 -0.58 30.60
N PHE A 105 10.49 0.56 30.38
CA PHE A 105 11.67 1.06 31.10
C PHE A 105 11.71 2.58 30.89
#